data_AF-A0A7V9ZUB3-F1
#
_entry.id   AF-A0A7V9ZUB3-F1
#
_cell.length_a   1.000
_cell.length_b   1.000
_cell.length_c   1.000
_cell.angle_alpha   90.00
_cell.angle_beta   90.00
_cell.angle_gamma   90.00
#
_symmetry.space_group_name_H-M   'P 1'
#
loop_
_entity.id
_entity.type
_entity.pdbx_description
1 polymer ?
#
loop_
_entity_poly.entity_id
_entity_poly.type
_entity_poly.pdbx_seq_one_letter_code
_entity_poly.pdbx_strand_id
1 'polypeptide(L)'
;MKNGENDERGIKYSGGHFFSLSGVYYVDLTGDGKKEAIIFLYKLSCGGSCDGGSTIIYIYKSSKGKAKMLDKIDTGSKSVSCSLKSFKVQDKKIILEQFGKCATNTIYQENTLRFCKFCIKVMTRSIYSFRSLELLKESSEEFETPEINVMSYLFEVSIND
;
A
#
# COMPACT_ATOMS: atom_id res chain seq x y z
N MET A 1 3.65 22.37 8.97
CA MET A 1 2.33 21.87 9.39
C MET A 1 2.20 22.16 10.88
N LYS A 2 1.18 22.90 11.31
CA LYS A 2 0.89 23.13 12.73
C LYS A 2 -0.22 22.16 13.15
N ASN A 3 0.04 21.40 14.21
CA ASN A 3 -0.91 20.51 14.87
C ASN A 3 -1.77 21.32 15.85
N GLY A 4 -3.09 21.11 15.82
CA GLY A 4 -3.94 21.15 17.02
C GLY A 4 -4.42 22.50 17.55
N GLU A 5 -5.24 23.22 16.80
CA GLU A 5 -6.13 24.24 17.38
C GLU A 5 -7.58 23.81 17.09
N ASN A 6 -8.27 23.31 18.12
CA ASN A 6 -9.66 22.89 18.03
C ASN A 6 -10.56 24.10 18.31
N ASP A 7 -11.29 24.56 17.30
CA ASP A 7 -12.36 25.55 17.45
C ASP A 7 -13.69 24.81 17.73
N GLU A 8 -14.15 24.91 18.97
CA GLU A 8 -15.44 24.39 19.41
C GLU A 8 -16.57 25.32 18.93
N ARG A 9 -17.13 25.06 17.74
CA ARG A 9 -18.51 25.43 17.39
C ARG A 9 -18.98 24.83 16.05
N GLY A 10 -19.90 23.87 16.15
CA GLY A 10 -20.70 23.32 15.04
C GLY A 10 -20.31 21.88 14.68
N ILE A 11 -21.24 20.93 14.82
CA ILE A 11 -21.05 19.53 14.39
C ILE A 11 -20.98 19.51 12.86
N LYS A 12 -19.79 19.80 12.31
CA LYS A 12 -19.39 19.35 10.99
C LYS A 12 -19.02 17.88 11.17
N TYR A 13 -19.57 17.00 10.33
CA TYR A 13 -18.96 15.68 10.12
C TYR A 13 -17.57 15.93 9.52
N SER A 14 -16.58 16.15 10.38
CA SER A 14 -15.21 16.43 10.00
C SER A 14 -14.58 15.11 9.54
N GLY A 15 -14.86 14.76 8.28
CA GLY A 15 -14.05 13.80 7.56
C GLY A 15 -12.58 14.21 7.66
N GLY A 16 -11.71 13.23 7.89
CA GLY A 16 -10.30 13.46 8.19
C GLY A 16 -9.43 12.31 7.69
N HIS A 17 -8.15 12.61 7.49
CA HIS A 17 -7.14 11.62 7.16
C HIS A 17 -6.28 11.36 8.38
N PHE A 18 -6.20 10.10 8.79
CA PHE A 18 -5.28 9.63 9.81
C PHE A 18 -4.15 8.86 9.13
N PHE A 19 -2.92 9.12 9.57
CA PHE A 19 -1.74 8.43 9.09
C PHE A 19 -1.02 7.82 10.28
N SER A 20 -0.59 6.57 10.17
CA SER A 20 0.27 5.92 11.16
C SER A 20 1.42 5.22 10.48
N LEU A 21 2.61 5.31 11.07
CA LEU A 21 3.79 4.59 10.62
C LEU A 21 3.63 3.10 10.97
N SER A 22 3.62 2.23 9.96
CA SER A 22 3.48 0.78 10.14
C SER A 22 4.83 0.07 10.22
N GLY A 23 5.88 0.61 9.58
CA GLY A 23 7.23 0.03 9.64
C GLY A 23 8.22 0.70 8.70
N VAL A 24 9.51 0.47 8.97
CA VAL A 24 10.64 0.93 8.16
C VAL A 24 11.64 -0.21 7.99
N TYR A 25 12.05 -0.47 6.76
CA TYR A 25 12.98 -1.55 6.40
C TYR A 25 14.10 -1.03 5.52
N TYR A 26 15.23 -1.73 5.47
CA TYR A 26 16.41 -1.33 4.69
C TYR A 26 16.99 -2.49 3.90
N VAL A 27 17.11 -2.36 2.58
CA VAL A 27 17.64 -3.40 1.66
C VAL A 27 18.18 -2.76 0.38
N ASP A 28 19.19 -3.35 -0.26
CA ASP A 28 19.76 -2.86 -1.53
C ASP A 28 18.86 -3.29 -2.71
N LEU A 29 17.91 -2.42 -3.07
CA LEU A 29 16.97 -2.64 -4.18
C LEU A 29 17.56 -2.22 -5.52
N THR A 30 18.43 -1.21 -5.53
CA THR A 30 18.99 -0.66 -6.77
C THR A 30 20.23 -1.41 -7.24
N GLY A 31 20.83 -2.22 -6.37
CA GLY A 31 22.03 -2.98 -6.64
C GLY A 31 23.32 -2.16 -6.61
N ASP A 32 23.29 -0.95 -6.04
CA ASP A 32 24.45 -0.07 -5.92
C ASP A 32 25.27 -0.32 -4.64
N GLY A 33 24.90 -1.34 -3.86
CA GLY A 33 25.54 -1.71 -2.60
C GLY A 33 25.11 -0.84 -1.41
N LYS A 34 24.20 0.11 -1.60
CA LYS A 34 23.62 0.92 -0.53
C LYS A 34 22.17 0.55 -0.33
N LYS A 35 21.76 0.46 0.94
CA LYS A 35 20.38 0.12 1.28
C LYS A 35 19.45 1.29 1.03
N GLU A 36 18.36 1.04 0.33
CA GLU A 36 17.18 1.90 0.28
C GLU A 36 16.33 1.72 1.54
N ALA A 37 15.67 2.79 1.99
CA ALA A 37 14.66 2.73 3.03
C ALA A 37 13.28 2.48 2.41
N ILE A 38 12.56 1.48 2.91
CA ILE A 38 11.18 1.16 2.56
C ILE A 38 10.29 1.51 3.75
N ILE A 39 9.41 2.49 3.57
CA ILE A 39 8.56 3.05 4.63
C ILE A 39 7.10 2.71 4.35
N PHE A 40 6.44 2.10 5.31
CA PHE A 40 5.02 1.75 5.25
C PHE A 40 4.22 2.71 6.11
N LEU A 41 3.27 3.43 5.50
CA LEU A 41 2.29 4.23 6.20
C LEU A 41 0.91 3.61 6.01
N TYR A 42 0.15 3.46 7.08
CA TYR A 42 -1.28 3.21 7.00
C TYR A 42 -2.03 4.54 6.93
N LYS A 43 -2.95 4.67 5.98
CA LYS A 43 -3.81 5.83 5.77
C LYS A 43 -5.27 5.42 5.98
N LEU A 44 -5.94 6.05 6.93
CA LEU A 44 -7.38 5.97 7.10
C LEU A 44 -8.03 7.27 6.65
N SER A 45 -9.03 7.20 5.78
CA SER A 45 -9.79 8.38 5.34
C SER A 45 -11.24 8.22 5.77
N CYS A 46 -11.71 9.11 6.63
CA CYS A 46 -13.09 9.16 7.10
C CYS A 46 -13.82 10.30 6.39
N GLY A 47 -15.07 10.07 5.99
CA GLY A 47 -15.93 11.06 5.33
C GLY A 47 -17.41 10.68 5.32
N GLY A 48 -17.68 9.37 5.40
CA GLY A 48 -19.00 8.80 5.74
C GLY A 48 -18.89 7.44 6.44
N SER A 49 -17.82 6.70 6.18
CA SER A 49 -17.43 5.46 6.86
C SER A 49 -15.91 5.49 7.06
N CYS A 50 -15.43 4.90 8.15
CA CYS A 50 -14.01 4.85 8.54
C CYS A 50 -13.43 3.44 8.31
N ASP A 51 -13.98 2.71 7.34
CA ASP A 51 -13.71 1.29 7.20
C ASP A 51 -12.95 1.08 5.88
N GLY A 52 -11.74 0.53 6.02
CA GLY A 52 -10.91 0.12 4.90
C GLY A 52 -9.81 1.10 4.54
N GLY A 53 -8.99 1.49 5.51
CA GLY A 53 -7.75 2.21 5.21
C GLY A 53 -6.85 1.49 4.22
N SER A 54 -5.86 2.21 3.71
CA SER A 54 -4.91 1.75 2.71
C SER A 54 -3.48 1.79 3.25
N THR A 55 -2.60 1.02 2.62
CA THR A 55 -1.16 1.10 2.89
C THR A 55 -0.48 1.89 1.78
N ILE A 56 0.36 2.84 2.14
CA ILE A 56 1.21 3.59 1.21
C ILE A 56 2.65 3.19 1.50
N ILE A 57 3.37 2.81 0.45
CA ILE A 57 4.76 2.40 0.54
C ILE A 57 5.60 3.49 -0.13
N TYR A 58 6.56 4.02 0.60
CA TYR A 58 7.54 4.96 0.07
C TYR A 58 8.91 4.31 0.05
N ILE A 59 9.66 4.54 -1.04
CA ILE A 59 11.02 4.05 -1.19
C ILE A 59 11.95 5.25 -1.28
N TYR A 60 12.99 5.28 -0.46
CA TYR A 60 13.97 6.36 -0.39
C TYR A 60 15.38 5.83 -0.52
N LYS A 61 16.25 6.63 -1.15
CA LYS A 61 17.71 6.45 -1.10
C LYS A 61 18.38 7.55 -0.30
N SER A 62 19.53 7.23 0.28
CA SER A 62 20.44 8.25 0.82
C SER A 62 21.32 8.81 -0.30
N SER A 63 21.36 10.14 -0.44
CA SER A 63 22.22 10.84 -1.40
C SER A 63 22.80 12.08 -0.75
N LYS A 64 24.13 12.13 -0.60
CA LYS A 64 24.86 13.26 0.01
C LYS A 64 24.28 13.66 1.38
N GLY A 65 23.96 12.66 2.22
CA GLY A 65 23.39 12.88 3.56
C GLY A 65 21.92 13.32 3.59
N LYS A 66 21.22 13.30 2.44
CA LYS A 66 19.80 13.64 2.34
C LYS A 66 18.98 12.44 1.85
N ALA A 67 17.77 12.29 2.37
CA ALA A 67 16.81 11.35 1.84
C ALA A 67 16.24 11.86 0.51
N LYS A 68 16.32 11.05 -0.55
CA LYS A 68 15.69 11.30 -1.84
C LYS A 68 14.66 10.20 -2.10
N MET A 69 13.40 10.58 -2.28
CA MET A 69 12.35 9.63 -2.66
C MET A 69 12.67 9.07 -4.05
N LEU A 70 12.63 7.75 -4.17
CA LEU A 70 12.71 7.03 -5.43
C LEU A 70 11.33 6.79 -6.00
N ASP A 71 10.44 6.20 -5.20
CA ASP A 71 9.10 5.82 -5.66
C ASP A 71 8.08 5.83 -4.52
N LYS A 72 6.80 5.76 -4.90
CA LYS A 72 5.63 5.65 -4.05
C LYS A 72 4.63 4.65 -4.66
N ILE A 73 4.31 3.59 -3.91
CA ILE A 73 3.24 2.65 -4.25
C ILE A 73 2.04 2.94 -3.35
N ASP A 74 0.91 3.32 -3.97
CA ASP A 74 -0.38 3.46 -3.27
C ASP A 74 -1.14 2.14 -3.42
N THR A 75 -1.37 1.44 -2.30
CA THR A 75 -2.24 0.27 -2.31
C THR A 75 -3.68 0.72 -2.09
N GLY A 76 -4.62 -0.06 -2.59
CA GLY A 76 -6.03 0.26 -2.43
C GLY A 76 -6.53 0.05 -1.00
N SER A 77 -7.83 0.27 -0.83
CA SER A 77 -8.54 0.20 0.43
C SER A 77 -9.04 -1.23 0.67
N LYS A 78 -9.14 -1.68 1.93
CA LYS A 78 -9.73 -3.01 2.23
C LYS A 78 -11.21 -3.12 1.86
N SER A 79 -11.92 -2.00 1.75
CA SER A 79 -13.37 -1.94 1.52
C SER A 79 -13.76 -1.77 0.06
N VAL A 80 -12.81 -1.38 -0.81
CA VAL A 80 -13.10 -1.10 -2.22
C VAL A 80 -12.37 -2.08 -3.13
N SER A 81 -11.07 -2.30 -2.91
CA SER A 81 -10.19 -3.29 -3.57
C SER A 81 -8.73 -2.86 -3.44
N CYS A 82 -7.82 -3.75 -3.80
CA CYS A 82 -6.37 -3.54 -3.92
C CYS A 82 -5.60 -3.28 -2.64
N SER A 83 -6.20 -3.59 -1.48
CA SER A 83 -5.47 -3.54 -0.21
C SER A 83 -4.29 -4.51 -0.20
N LEU A 84 -3.20 -4.09 0.44
CA LEU A 84 -1.99 -4.88 0.59
C LEU A 84 -2.26 -6.15 1.38
N LYS A 85 -1.92 -7.31 0.80
CA LYS A 85 -1.83 -8.58 1.52
C LYS A 85 -0.39 -8.83 1.97
N SER A 86 0.57 -8.78 1.04
CA SER A 86 1.98 -9.01 1.38
C SER A 86 2.91 -8.17 0.54
N PHE A 87 4.03 -7.81 1.14
CA PHE A 87 5.16 -7.16 0.50
C PHE A 87 6.40 -8.02 0.72
N LYS A 88 7.03 -8.46 -0.36
CA LYS A 88 8.27 -9.24 -0.28
C LYS A 88 9.37 -8.58 -1.10
N VAL A 89 10.58 -8.61 -0.58
CA VAL A 89 11.80 -8.32 -1.34
C VAL A 89 12.57 -9.62 -1.47
N GLN A 90 12.86 -9.99 -2.72
CA GLN A 90 13.62 -11.19 -3.07
C GLN A 90 14.38 -10.91 -4.37
N ASP A 91 15.68 -11.22 -4.40
CA ASP A 91 16.53 -11.05 -5.58
C ASP A 91 16.45 -9.63 -6.18
N LYS A 92 16.42 -8.61 -5.31
CA LYS A 92 16.23 -7.17 -5.66
C LYS A 92 14.92 -6.84 -6.37
N LYS A 93 13.95 -7.75 -6.33
CA LYS A 93 12.60 -7.53 -6.83
C LYS A 93 11.64 -7.30 -5.68
N ILE A 94 10.67 -6.42 -5.90
CA ILE A 94 9.53 -6.25 -5.02
C ILE A 94 8.41 -7.12 -5.56
N ILE A 95 7.92 -8.03 -4.74
CA ILE A 95 6.75 -8.86 -5.02
C ILE A 95 5.63 -8.35 -4.12
N LEU A 96 4.59 -7.82 -4.75
CA LEU A 96 3.42 -7.26 -4.09
C LEU A 96 2.23 -8.17 -4.32
N GLU A 97 1.62 -8.68 -3.25
CA GLU A 97 0.32 -9.35 -3.33
C GLU A 97 -0.76 -8.44 -2.77
N GLN A 98 -1.84 -8.27 -3.51
CA GLN A 98 -2.96 -7.40 -3.17
C GLN A 98 -4.28 -8.18 -3.28
N PHE A 99 -5.21 -7.85 -2.39
CA PHE A 99 -6.58 -8.36 -2.46
C PHE A 99 -7.36 -7.60 -3.53
N GLY A 100 -7.97 -8.29 -4.48
CA GLY A 100 -8.76 -7.73 -5.58
C GLY A 100 -8.02 -7.73 -6.92
N LYS A 101 -8.71 -7.28 -7.97
CA LYS A 101 -8.18 -7.05 -9.31
C LYS A 101 -7.52 -5.67 -9.39
N CYS A 102 -6.21 -5.62 -9.55
CA CYS A 102 -5.43 -4.40 -9.45
C CYS A 102 -4.78 -4.03 -10.79
N ALA A 103 -5.59 -3.40 -11.64
CA ALA A 103 -5.10 -2.76 -12.86
C ALA A 103 -4.31 -1.49 -12.51
N THR A 104 -3.26 -1.21 -13.30
CA THR A 104 -2.37 -0.06 -13.06
C THR A 104 -3.06 1.29 -13.15
N ASN A 105 -4.25 1.41 -13.74
CA ASN A 105 -4.89 2.71 -14.03
C ASN A 105 -6.40 2.76 -13.78
N THR A 106 -7.01 1.77 -13.14
CA THR A 106 -8.46 1.81 -12.89
C THR A 106 -8.78 1.05 -11.61
N ILE A 107 -9.21 1.80 -10.58
CA ILE A 107 -9.86 1.22 -9.40
C ILE A 107 -11.19 0.67 -9.91
N TYR A 108 -11.19 -0.59 -10.37
CA TYR A 108 -12.40 -1.25 -10.81
C TYR A 108 -13.21 -1.59 -9.56
N GLN A 109 -14.35 -0.94 -9.39
CA GLN A 109 -15.37 -1.38 -8.45
C GLN A 109 -16.17 -2.49 -9.13
N GLU A 110 -15.86 -3.76 -8.83
CA GLU A 110 -16.92 -4.77 -8.88
C GLU A 110 -17.82 -4.56 -7.65
N ASN A 111 -18.59 -3.47 -7.68
CA ASN A 111 -19.76 -3.29 -6.85
C ASN A 111 -20.92 -4.04 -7.51
N THR A 112 -20.96 -5.35 -7.31
CA THR A 112 -22.17 -6.14 -7.60
C THR A 112 -22.59 -6.89 -6.35
N LEU A 113 -23.23 -6.14 -5.44
CA LEU A 113 -24.32 -6.64 -4.58
C LEU A 113 -24.01 -7.95 -3.80
N ARG A 114 -22.95 -7.99 -2.98
CA ARG A 114 -22.64 -9.16 -2.15
C ARG A 114 -22.73 -8.88 -0.66
N PHE A 115 -23.20 -9.88 0.09
CA PHE A 115 -23.46 -9.95 1.53
C PHE A 115 -22.26 -9.63 2.45
N CYS A 116 -21.09 -9.25 1.92
CA CYS A 116 -19.89 -9.00 2.71
C CYS A 116 -19.00 -7.91 2.07
N LYS A 117 -18.94 -6.73 2.72
CA LYS A 117 -18.18 -5.53 2.29
C LYS A 117 -16.68 -5.76 2.14
N PHE A 118 -16.11 -6.72 2.87
CA PHE A 118 -14.68 -7.00 2.91
C PHE A 118 -14.33 -8.37 2.31
N CYS A 119 -15.25 -8.98 1.56
CA CYS A 119 -15.02 -10.30 0.98
C CYS A 119 -14.45 -10.19 -0.43
N ILE A 120 -13.34 -10.88 -0.66
CA ILE A 120 -12.59 -10.86 -1.91
C ILE A 120 -12.43 -12.31 -2.41
N LYS A 121 -12.52 -12.50 -3.73
CA LYS A 121 -12.27 -13.80 -4.40
C LYS A 121 -11.11 -13.77 -5.38
N VAL A 122 -10.58 -12.61 -5.71
CA VAL A 122 -9.47 -12.46 -6.64
C VAL A 122 -8.30 -11.81 -5.93
N MET A 123 -7.09 -12.23 -6.22
CA MET A 123 -5.88 -11.54 -5.80
C MET A 123 -5.04 -11.14 -7.01
N THR A 124 -4.27 -10.08 -6.84
CA THR A 124 -3.27 -9.65 -7.82
C THR A 124 -1.88 -9.81 -7.25
N ARG A 125 -0.97 -10.42 -8.00
CA ARG A 125 0.47 -10.39 -7.73
C ARG A 125 1.16 -9.52 -8.77
N SER A 126 1.93 -8.56 -8.30
CA SER A 126 2.73 -7.66 -9.14
C SER A 126 4.20 -7.79 -8.78
N ILE A 127 5.06 -7.85 -9.79
CA ILE A 127 6.52 -7.88 -9.61
C ILE A 127 7.10 -6.58 -10.13
N TYR A 128 7.97 -5.95 -9.34
CA TYR A 128 8.65 -4.71 -9.68
C TYR A 128 10.17 -4.86 -9.53
N SER A 129 10.92 -4.14 -10.35
CA SER A 129 12.36 -4.01 -10.24
C SER A 129 12.81 -2.59 -10.53
N PHE A 130 13.96 -2.21 -10.00
CA PHE A 130 14.57 -0.92 -10.35
C PHE A 130 15.36 -1.02 -11.66
N ARG A 131 15.14 -0.07 -12.56
CA ARG A 131 16.03 0.19 -13.70
C ARG A 131 16.43 1.66 -13.66
N SER A 132 17.72 1.94 -13.50
CA SER A 132 18.24 3.31 -13.46
C SER A 132 17.55 4.23 -12.42
N LEU A 133 17.25 3.69 -11.23
CA LEU A 133 16.53 4.37 -10.13
C LEU A 133 15.01 4.58 -10.32
N GLU A 134 14.44 4.09 -11.41
CA GLU A 134 12.98 4.06 -11.61
C GLU A 134 12.43 2.68 -11.26
N LEU A 135 11.33 2.63 -10.49
CA LEU A 135 10.67 1.37 -10.20
C LEU A 135 9.74 1.00 -11.36
N LEU A 136 10.04 -0.10 -12.02
CA LEU A 136 9.25 -0.58 -13.15
C LEU A 136 8.50 -1.84 -12.78
N LYS A 137 7.22 -1.90 -13.16
CA LYS A 137 6.41 -3.11 -13.05
C LYS A 137 6.81 -4.08 -14.16
N GLU A 138 7.38 -5.22 -13.79
CA GLU A 138 7.79 -6.27 -14.73
C GLU A 138 6.63 -7.15 -15.16
N SER A 139 5.76 -7.51 -14.21
CA SER A 139 4.60 -8.37 -14.48
C SER A 139 3.44 -8.10 -13.51
N SER A 140 2.26 -8.55 -13.91
CA SER A 140 1.05 -8.60 -13.11
C SER A 140 0.30 -9.87 -13.46
N GLU A 141 -0.12 -10.63 -12.45
CA GLU A 141 -1.03 -11.76 -12.64
C GLU A 141 -2.20 -11.64 -11.66
N GLU A 142 -3.37 -12.05 -12.11
CA GLU A 142 -4.57 -12.18 -11.28
C GLU A 142 -4.88 -13.67 -11.12
N PHE A 143 -5.32 -14.05 -9.93
CA PHE A 143 -5.71 -15.42 -9.65
C PHE A 143 -6.89 -15.49 -8.69
N GLU A 144 -7.77 -16.46 -8.94
CA GLU A 144 -8.92 -16.75 -8.10
C GLU A 144 -8.48 -17.41 -6.79
N THR A 145 -9.26 -17.14 -5.75
CA THR A 145 -9.08 -17.61 -4.38
C THR A 145 -10.44 -17.95 -3.79
N PRO A 146 -10.49 -18.80 -2.74
CA PRO A 146 -11.69 -18.87 -1.90
C PRO A 146 -12.10 -17.48 -1.41
N GLU A 147 -13.36 -17.32 -1.03
CA GLU A 147 -13.81 -16.06 -0.44
C GLU A 147 -13.06 -15.78 0.87
N ILE A 148 -12.38 -14.64 0.95
CA ILE A 148 -11.62 -14.21 2.12
C ILE A 148 -12.20 -12.89 2.63
N ASN A 149 -12.54 -12.83 3.92
CA ASN A 149 -12.86 -11.58 4.58
C ASN A 149 -11.57 -10.87 5.03
N VAL A 150 -11.26 -9.73 4.43
CA VAL A 150 -10.00 -9.01 4.62
C VAL A 150 -10.05 -7.93 5.71
N MET A 151 -11.18 -7.77 6.41
CA MET A 151 -11.40 -6.69 7.39
C MET A 151 -10.26 -6.61 8.41
N SER A 152 -9.93 -7.75 9.02
CA SER A 152 -8.91 -7.84 10.08
C SER A 152 -7.52 -8.25 9.57
N TYR A 153 -7.32 -8.38 8.26
CA TYR A 153 -6.04 -8.85 7.73
C TYR A 153 -4.95 -7.81 7.96
N LEU A 154 -3.86 -8.19 8.63
CA LEU A 154 -2.63 -7.38 8.71
C LEU A 154 -1.71 -7.83 7.58
N PHE A 155 -1.17 -6.88 6.83
CA PHE A 155 -0.28 -7.23 5.74
C PHE A 155 1.04 -7.80 6.27
N GLU A 156 1.61 -8.72 5.50
CA GLU A 156 2.88 -9.36 5.82
C GLU A 156 4.04 -8.65 5.11
N VAL A 157 5.19 -8.58 5.78
CA VAL A 157 6.43 -8.06 5.19
C VAL A 157 7.53 -9.11 5.31
N SER A 158 8.20 -9.41 4.20
CA SER A 158 9.38 -10.29 4.16
C SER A 158 10.49 -9.63 3.38
N ILE A 159 11.63 -9.38 4.00
CA ILE A 159 12.78 -8.74 3.35
C ILE A 159 13.94 -9.73 3.38
N ASN A 160 14.28 -10.28 2.23
CA ASN A 160 15.44 -11.16 2.05
C ASN A 160 16.48 -10.39 1.22
N ASP A 161 17.65 -10.18 1.82
CA ASP A 161 18.82 -9.53 1.22
C ASP A 161 19.70 -10.59 0.54
#